data_AF-A0A552WRZ3-F1
#
_entry.id   AF-A0A552WRZ3-F1
#
_cell.length_a   1.000
_cell.length_b   1.000
_cell.length_c   1.000
_cell.angle_alpha   90.00
_cell.angle_beta   90.00
_cell.angle_gamma   90.00
#
_symmetry.space_group_name_H-M   'P 1'
#
loop_
_entity.id
_entity.type
_entity.pdbx_description
1 polymer ?
#
loop_
_entity_poly.entity_id
_entity_poly.type
_entity_poly.pdbx_seq_one_letter_code
_entity_poly.pdbx_strand_id
1 'polypeptide(L)'
;MIAAVAALALAGCTGYDKFSGTGGSEWLDDNEPPDAEPIYEAPQVPAPAPAPVPEPSYWTCFYDPTFNNDWHDDVVCANGSERHRPYLRDWDSFVTEDEIMASAFEYEAELNARLDAPAPPADPASSNLDDRWSTKIRDLDDRWSTKVR
;
A
#
# COMPACT_ATOMS: atom_id res chain seq x y z
N MET A 1 38.47 -1.41 -8.81
CA MET A 1 38.76 -2.84 -8.96
C MET A 1 37.48 -3.53 -9.41
N ILE A 2 37.57 -4.22 -10.55
CA ILE A 2 36.72 -5.29 -11.12
C ILE A 2 35.20 -5.05 -11.19
N ALA A 3 34.76 -4.74 -12.41
CA ALA A 3 33.40 -4.93 -12.92
C ALA A 3 33.16 -6.41 -13.26
N ALA A 4 31.93 -6.88 -13.14
CA ALA A 4 31.48 -8.12 -13.77
C ALA A 4 30.03 -7.98 -14.26
N VAL A 5 29.90 -7.96 -15.59
CA VAL A 5 28.66 -8.02 -16.36
C VAL A 5 28.40 -9.50 -16.67
N ALA A 6 27.18 -9.98 -16.45
CA ALA A 6 26.77 -11.31 -16.89
C ALA A 6 25.60 -11.19 -17.88
N ALA A 7 25.89 -11.45 -19.14
CA ALA A 7 24.92 -11.61 -20.22
C ALA A 7 24.60 -13.11 -20.39
N LEU A 8 23.31 -13.45 -20.48
CA LEU A 8 22.85 -14.80 -20.81
C LEU A 8 22.27 -14.82 -22.23
N ALA A 9 22.80 -15.76 -23.01
CA ALA A 9 22.65 -15.88 -24.45
C ALA A 9 21.36 -16.61 -24.87
N LEU A 10 20.87 -16.22 -26.05
CA LEU A 10 19.81 -16.84 -26.83
C LEU A 10 20.24 -18.23 -27.36
N ALA A 11 19.34 -19.21 -27.29
CA ALA A 11 19.44 -20.45 -28.06
C ALA A 11 18.17 -20.61 -28.90
N GLY A 12 18.33 -20.46 -30.22
CA GLY A 12 17.31 -20.73 -31.22
C GLY A 12 17.27 -22.20 -31.61
N CYS A 13 16.09 -22.67 -32.01
CA CYS A 13 15.93 -23.94 -32.70
C CYS A 13 15.44 -23.67 -34.12
N THR A 14 16.36 -23.73 -35.08
CA THR A 14 16.07 -23.90 -36.51
C THR A 14 15.97 -25.39 -36.82
N GLY A 15 14.93 -25.82 -37.52
CA GLY A 15 14.82 -27.17 -38.06
C GLY A 15 13.63 -27.31 -39.01
N TYR A 16 13.82 -26.90 -40.26
CA TYR A 16 12.92 -27.22 -41.38
C TYR A 16 13.45 -28.48 -42.07
N ASP A 17 12.79 -29.61 -41.88
CA ASP A 17 13.06 -30.82 -42.67
C ASP A 17 12.08 -30.91 -43.85
N LYS A 18 12.66 -30.79 -45.05
CA LYS A 18 12.03 -31.17 -46.32
C LYS A 18 11.99 -32.69 -46.41
N PHE A 19 10.79 -33.27 -46.54
CA PHE A 19 10.66 -34.64 -47.03
C PHE A 19 9.88 -34.65 -48.36
N SER A 20 10.62 -34.89 -49.44
CA SER A 20 10.09 -35.36 -50.72
C SER A 20 9.80 -36.85 -50.57
N GLY A 21 8.54 -37.25 -50.78
CA GLY A 21 8.15 -38.64 -50.86
C GLY A 21 7.01 -38.81 -51.86
N THR A 22 7.37 -39.06 -53.11
CA THR A 22 6.47 -39.58 -54.14
C THR A 22 6.17 -41.06 -53.87
N GLY A 23 4.90 -41.44 -53.75
CA GLY A 23 4.53 -42.85 -53.81
C GLY A 23 3.07 -43.12 -53.47
N GLY A 24 2.34 -43.70 -54.42
CA GLY A 24 1.29 -44.66 -54.13
C GLY A 24 -0.11 -44.10 -53.91
N SER A 25 -0.89 -44.11 -54.99
CA SER A 25 -2.35 -44.08 -54.99
C SER A 25 -2.93 -45.31 -54.31
N GLU A 26 -3.70 -45.14 -53.24
CA GLU A 26 -4.69 -46.12 -52.80
C GLU A 26 -5.96 -45.36 -52.41
N TRP A 27 -7.08 -45.80 -52.99
CA TRP A 27 -8.40 -45.22 -52.80
C TRP A 27 -8.85 -45.45 -51.36
N LEU A 28 -8.61 -44.48 -50.47
CA LEU A 28 -9.34 -44.36 -49.21
C LEU A 28 -10.54 -43.42 -49.44
N ASP A 29 -11.72 -43.98 -49.23
CA ASP A 29 -13.00 -43.29 -49.24
C ASP A 29 -13.09 -42.40 -47.98
N ASP A 30 -12.46 -41.23 -48.04
CA ASP A 30 -12.38 -40.23 -46.96
C ASP A 30 -13.67 -39.37 -46.86
N ASN A 31 -14.84 -40.00 -46.77
CA ASN A 31 -16.09 -39.32 -46.43
C ASN A 31 -16.79 -39.94 -45.22
N GLU A 32 -16.02 -40.58 -44.33
CA GLU A 32 -16.51 -40.85 -42.99
C GLU A 32 -16.59 -39.51 -42.23
N PRO A 33 -17.75 -39.12 -41.68
CA PRO A 33 -17.83 -37.92 -40.86
C PRO A 33 -16.83 -38.08 -39.71
N PRO A 34 -16.04 -37.03 -39.39
CA PRO A 34 -15.01 -37.15 -38.38
C PRO A 34 -15.66 -37.61 -37.08
N ASP A 35 -15.10 -38.68 -36.48
CA ASP A 35 -15.47 -39.09 -35.13
C ASP A 35 -15.40 -37.85 -34.23
N ALA A 36 -16.50 -37.57 -33.54
CA ALA A 36 -16.54 -36.47 -32.60
C ALA A 36 -15.57 -36.77 -31.46
N GLU A 37 -14.37 -36.18 -31.53
CA GLU A 37 -13.38 -36.23 -30.47
C GLU A 37 -14.06 -35.91 -29.14
N PRO A 38 -13.92 -36.76 -28.10
CA PRO A 38 -14.48 -36.45 -26.79
C PRO A 38 -13.85 -35.15 -26.30
N ILE A 39 -14.67 -34.11 -26.19
CA ILE A 39 -14.24 -32.82 -25.63
C ILE A 39 -13.79 -33.08 -24.20
N TYR A 40 -12.48 -33.07 -23.99
CA TYR A 40 -11.89 -33.22 -22.67
C TYR A 40 -12.12 -31.91 -21.91
N GLU A 41 -13.17 -31.88 -21.09
CA GLU A 41 -13.42 -30.74 -20.20
C GLU A 41 -12.30 -30.69 -19.17
N ALA A 42 -11.47 -29.64 -19.26
CA ALA A 42 -10.36 -29.46 -18.35
C ALA A 42 -10.91 -29.42 -16.91
N PRO A 43 -10.27 -30.10 -15.94
CA PRO A 43 -10.64 -29.99 -14.54
C PRO A 43 -10.70 -28.50 -14.16
N GLN A 44 -11.82 -28.09 -13.57
CA GLN A 44 -12.00 -26.73 -13.08
C GLN A 44 -10.84 -26.41 -12.13
N VAL A 45 -9.99 -25.45 -12.49
CA VAL A 45 -8.93 -24.99 -11.60
C VAL A 45 -9.63 -24.41 -10.37
N PRO A 46 -9.36 -24.91 -9.15
CA PRO A 46 -10.00 -24.37 -7.95
C PRO A 46 -9.74 -22.87 -7.91
N ALA A 47 -10.81 -22.10 -7.69
CA ALA A 47 -10.69 -20.66 -7.57
C ALA A 47 -9.62 -20.33 -6.51
N PRO A 48 -8.72 -19.36 -6.78
CA PRO A 48 -7.73 -18.97 -5.80
C PRO A 48 -8.42 -18.59 -4.50
N ALA A 49 -7.87 -19.06 -3.38
CA ALA A 49 -8.39 -18.68 -2.08
C ALA A 49 -8.44 -17.14 -1.97
N PRO A 50 -9.48 -16.58 -1.33
CA PRO A 50 -9.53 -15.14 -1.10
C PRO A 50 -8.27 -14.70 -0.35
N ALA A 51 -7.73 -13.54 -0.73
CA ALA A 51 -6.60 -12.95 -0.02
C ALA A 51 -6.99 -12.75 1.46
N PRO A 52 -6.05 -12.96 2.40
CA PRO A 52 -6.31 -12.68 3.81
C PRO A 52 -6.70 -11.22 3.98
N VAL A 53 -7.75 -10.98 4.76
CA VAL A 53 -8.15 -9.62 5.16
C VAL A 53 -7.03 -9.07 6.06
N PRO A 54 -6.49 -7.87 5.79
CA PRO A 54 -5.48 -7.28 6.65
C PRO A 54 -6.07 -7.03 8.04
N GLU A 55 -5.41 -7.56 9.07
CA GLU A 55 -5.73 -7.31 10.47
C GLU A 55 -5.57 -5.81 10.78
N PRO A 56 -6.37 -5.23 11.70
CA PRO A 56 -6.19 -3.86 12.13
C PRO A 56 -4.80 -3.66 12.75
N SER A 57 -4.04 -2.69 12.23
CA SER A 57 -2.72 -2.34 12.74
C SER A 57 -2.83 -1.40 13.94
N TYR A 58 -2.73 -1.94 15.15
CA TYR A 58 -2.64 -1.14 16.37
C TYR A 58 -1.26 -0.51 16.52
N TRP A 59 -1.25 0.70 17.07
CA TRP A 59 -0.02 1.35 17.49
C TRP A 59 0.49 0.72 18.77
N THR A 60 1.80 0.52 18.83
CA THR A 60 2.52 0.09 20.02
C THR A 60 3.76 0.96 20.20
N CYS A 61 3.96 1.48 21.39
CA CYS A 61 5.10 2.30 21.76
C CYS A 61 6.09 1.52 22.63
N PHE A 62 7.38 1.72 22.40
CA PHE A 62 8.46 1.09 23.15
C PHE A 62 9.62 2.06 23.35
N TYR A 63 10.36 1.85 24.44
CA TYR A 63 11.57 2.59 24.76
C TYR A 63 12.70 2.16 23.81
N ASP A 64 13.26 3.10 23.07
CA ASP A 64 14.35 2.93 22.11
C ASP A 64 15.25 4.17 22.15
N PRO A 65 16.13 4.27 23.16
CA PRO A 65 16.88 5.48 23.44
C PRO A 65 17.80 5.87 22.29
N THR A 66 17.82 7.15 21.96
CA THR A 66 18.66 7.72 20.90
C THR A 66 20.08 7.98 21.37
N PHE A 67 20.32 7.94 22.69
CA PHE A 67 21.59 8.27 23.35
C PHE A 67 22.12 9.66 23.01
N ASN A 68 21.23 10.59 22.65
CA ASN A 68 21.53 12.02 22.57
C ASN A 68 21.36 12.67 23.96
N ASN A 69 21.38 14.01 24.02
CA ASN A 69 21.12 14.76 25.26
C ASN A 69 19.63 15.17 25.39
N ASP A 70 18.73 14.48 24.69
CA ASP A 70 17.33 14.84 24.51
C ASP A 70 16.43 13.61 24.69
N TRP A 71 16.13 13.31 25.95
CA TRP A 71 15.38 12.10 26.32
C TRP A 71 13.95 12.08 25.79
N HIS A 72 13.43 13.22 25.32
CA HIS A 72 12.05 13.36 24.86
C HIS A 72 11.75 12.60 23.56
N ASP A 73 12.78 12.16 22.82
CA ASP A 73 12.67 11.40 21.58
C ASP A 73 13.09 9.91 21.71
N ASP A 74 13.32 9.45 22.94
CA ASP A 74 13.73 8.08 23.26
C ASP A 74 12.60 7.04 23.13
N VAL A 75 11.39 7.46 22.78
CA VAL A 75 10.26 6.56 22.54
C VAL A 75 9.98 6.44 21.05
N VAL A 76 9.66 5.22 20.63
CA VAL A 76 9.24 4.90 19.28
C VAL A 76 7.86 4.29 19.33
N CYS A 77 6.95 4.79 18.49
CA CYS A 77 5.65 4.17 18.26
C CYS A 77 5.58 3.62 16.83
N ALA A 78 5.02 2.42 16.66
CA ALA A 78 4.86 1.78 15.36
C ALA A 78 3.56 0.96 15.28
N ASN A 79 2.99 0.83 14.09
CA ASN A 79 1.83 -0.02 13.80
C ASN A 79 2.13 -1.09 12.74
N GLY A 80 3.41 -1.36 12.47
CA GLY A 80 3.84 -2.32 11.43
C GLY A 80 3.92 -1.74 10.01
N SER A 81 3.16 -0.68 9.69
CA SER A 81 3.27 0.04 8.41
C SER A 81 4.02 1.36 8.55
N GLU A 82 3.81 2.04 9.67
CA GLU A 82 4.40 3.34 9.99
C GLU A 82 5.17 3.27 11.31
N ARG A 83 6.15 4.16 11.44
CA ARG A 83 6.99 4.32 12.63
C ARG A 83 7.37 5.78 12.80
N HIS A 84 7.20 6.32 14.00
CA HIS A 84 7.67 7.66 14.35
C HIS A 84 8.15 7.74 15.80
N ARG A 85 8.91 8.80 16.09
CA ARG A 85 9.42 9.15 17.42
C ARG A 85 8.70 10.42 17.89
N PRO A 86 7.64 10.31 18.71
CA PRO A 86 6.96 11.49 19.23
C PRO A 86 7.88 12.21 20.23
N TYR A 87 7.78 13.53 20.28
CA TYR A 87 8.45 14.36 21.28
C TYR A 87 7.54 14.46 22.50
N LEU A 88 7.85 13.72 23.57
CA LEU A 88 6.97 13.59 24.74
C LEU A 88 7.48 14.46 25.90
N ARG A 89 6.56 15.12 26.61
CA ARG A 89 6.84 15.94 27.81
C ARG A 89 7.81 17.11 27.59
N ASP A 90 7.64 17.86 26.50
CA ASP A 90 8.51 19.00 26.13
C ASP A 90 8.67 20.10 27.19
N TRP A 91 7.72 20.17 28.13
CA TRP A 91 7.75 21.10 29.26
C TRP A 91 8.68 20.66 30.40
N ASP A 92 9.15 19.42 30.41
CA ASP A 92 9.98 18.87 31.47
C ASP A 92 11.46 18.98 31.13
N SER A 93 12.29 19.29 32.13
CA SER A 93 13.74 19.49 31.93
C SER A 93 14.56 18.23 32.15
N PHE A 94 13.95 17.20 32.74
CA PHE A 94 14.54 15.90 32.98
C PHE A 94 13.42 14.88 33.08
N VAL A 95 13.53 13.80 32.31
CA VAL A 95 12.50 12.75 32.25
C VAL A 95 13.16 11.41 32.49
N THR A 96 12.59 10.63 33.40
CA THR A 96 13.01 9.24 33.62
C THR A 96 12.35 8.29 32.60
N GLU A 97 12.93 7.11 32.40
CA GLU A 97 12.37 6.08 31.50
C GLU A 97 10.91 5.75 31.86
N ASP A 98 10.59 5.60 33.14
CA ASP A 98 9.23 5.31 33.61
C ASP A 98 8.25 6.45 33.27
N GLU A 99 8.68 7.71 33.40
CA GLU A 99 7.84 8.87 33.11
C GLU A 99 7.58 9.03 31.61
N ILE A 100 8.59 8.81 30.76
CA ILE A 100 8.40 8.91 29.31
C ILE A 100 7.55 7.73 28.80
N MET A 101 7.72 6.53 29.35
CA MET A 101 6.89 5.38 29.00
C MET A 101 5.44 5.55 29.46
N ALA A 102 5.20 6.16 30.62
CA ALA A 102 3.83 6.52 31.04
C ALA A 102 3.15 7.45 30.03
N SER A 103 3.85 8.51 29.58
CA SER A 103 3.34 9.40 28.53
C SER A 103 3.22 8.69 27.17
N ALA A 104 4.09 7.72 26.87
CA ALA A 104 4.00 6.90 25.66
C ALA A 104 2.72 6.05 25.65
N PHE A 105 2.33 5.46 26.79
CA PHE A 105 1.09 4.70 26.90
C PHE A 105 -0.15 5.57 26.68
N GLU A 106 -0.15 6.80 27.18
CA GLU A 106 -1.24 7.76 26.92
C GLU A 106 -1.32 8.11 25.43
N TYR A 107 -0.17 8.35 24.79
CA TYR A 107 -0.10 8.65 23.37
C TYR A 107 -0.51 7.45 22.50
N GLU A 108 -0.10 6.24 22.86
CA GLU A 108 -0.52 4.99 22.22
C GLU A 108 -2.04 4.83 22.28
N ALA A 109 -2.64 5.07 23.46
CA ALA A 109 -4.08 5.00 23.63
C ALA A 109 -4.81 6.03 22.75
N GLU A 110 -4.29 7.24 22.61
CA GLU A 110 -4.85 8.25 21.70
C GLU A 110 -4.78 7.80 20.23
N LEU A 111 -3.64 7.25 19.79
CA LEU A 111 -3.48 6.74 18.44
C LEU A 111 -4.45 5.60 18.13
N ASN A 112 -4.61 4.66 19.07
CA ASN A 112 -5.53 3.54 18.93
C ASN A 112 -7.00 3.98 19.00
N ALA A 113 -7.34 4.95 19.84
CA ALA A 113 -8.69 5.51 19.88
C ALA A 113 -9.09 6.20 18.56
N ARG A 114 -8.13 6.78 17.82
CA ARG A 114 -8.37 7.35 16.48
C ARG A 114 -8.61 6.28 15.41
N LEU A 115 -8.06 5.07 15.59
CA LEU A 115 -8.33 3.94 14.70
C LEU A 115 -9.74 3.39 14.92
N ASP A 116 -10.19 3.34 16.17
CA ASP A 116 -11.53 2.87 16.55
C ASP A 116 -12.60 3.96 16.42
N ALA A 117 -12.19 5.22 16.21
CA ALA A 117 -13.12 6.33 16.03
C ALA A 117 -13.98 6.05 14.79
N PRO A 118 -15.33 6.09 14.92
CA PRO A 118 -16.18 6.03 13.74
C PRO A 118 -15.74 7.15 12.80
N ALA A 119 -15.60 6.83 11.51
CA ALA A 119 -15.30 7.82 10.50
C ALA A 119 -16.17 9.05 10.78
N PRO A 120 -15.59 10.26 10.87
CA PRO A 120 -16.38 11.46 11.13
C PRO A 120 -17.55 11.43 10.15
N PRO A 121 -18.80 11.68 10.62
CA PRO A 121 -19.95 11.61 9.74
C PRO A 121 -19.60 12.42 8.50
N ALA A 122 -19.74 11.82 7.32
CA ALA A 122 -19.42 12.47 6.05
C ALA A 122 -20.26 13.75 5.99
N ASP A 123 -19.67 14.85 6.44
CA ASP A 123 -20.40 16.07 6.68
C ASP A 123 -20.70 16.61 5.29
N PRO A 124 -21.96 16.65 4.81
CA PRO A 124 -22.28 17.13 3.47
C PRO A 124 -21.92 18.62 3.31
N ALA A 125 -21.47 19.29 4.37
CA ALA A 125 -20.97 20.64 4.39
C ALA A 125 -19.47 20.77 4.02
N SER A 126 -18.68 19.69 3.97
CA SER A 126 -17.24 19.81 3.72
C SER A 126 -16.88 20.22 2.30
N SER A 127 -17.77 19.99 1.32
CA SER A 127 -17.60 20.46 -0.06
C SER A 127 -17.87 21.97 -0.24
N ASN A 128 -18.40 22.65 0.79
CA ASN A 128 -18.70 24.09 0.77
C ASN A 128 -17.76 24.91 1.66
N LEU A 129 -16.79 24.29 2.32
CA LEU A 129 -15.82 25.00 3.16
C LEU A 129 -14.94 25.91 2.28
N ASP A 130 -14.47 25.44 1.13
CA ASP A 130 -13.66 26.25 0.21
C ASP A 130 -14.40 27.50 -0.30
N ASP A 131 -15.70 27.38 -0.58
CA ASP A 131 -16.53 28.52 -1.01
C ASP A 131 -16.82 29.50 0.14
N ARG A 132 -17.03 28.99 1.35
CA ARG A 132 -17.32 29.81 2.54
C ARG A 132 -16.10 30.58 3.01
N TRP A 133 -14.91 29.98 2.96
CA TRP A 133 -13.65 30.67 3.26
C TRP A 133 -13.30 31.71 2.18
N SER A 134 -13.49 31.37 0.91
CA SER A 134 -13.27 32.30 -0.22
C SER A 134 -14.15 33.54 -0.14
N THR A 135 -15.42 33.38 0.25
CA THR A 135 -16.36 34.49 0.43
C THR A 135 -15.95 35.37 1.62
N LYS A 136 -15.52 34.76 2.73
CA LYS A 136 -15.09 35.48 3.94
C LYS A 136 -13.78 36.24 3.73
N ILE A 137 -12.87 35.75 2.90
CA ILE A 137 -11.63 36.43 2.55
C ILE A 137 -11.91 37.65 1.65
N ARG A 138 -12.78 37.53 0.64
CA ARG A 138 -13.19 38.67 -0.20
C ARG A 138 -13.88 39.78 0.61
N ASP A 139 -14.78 39.40 1.52
CA ASP A 139 -15.51 40.35 2.37
C ASP A 139 -14.56 41.09 3.35
N LEU A 140 -13.48 40.44 3.78
CA LEU A 140 -12.41 41.11 4.53
C LEU A 140 -11.65 42.08 3.64
N ASP A 141 -11.22 41.68 2.44
CA ASP A 141 -10.46 42.53 1.53
C ASP A 141 -11.23 43.81 1.13
N ASP A 142 -12.51 43.69 0.78
CA ASP A 142 -13.39 44.83 0.46
C ASP A 142 -13.55 45.78 1.66
N ARG A 143 -13.66 45.21 2.87
CA ARG A 143 -13.79 45.98 4.10
C ARG A 143 -12.50 46.74 4.46
N TRP A 144 -11.34 46.16 4.19
CA TRP A 144 -10.06 46.83 4.37
C TRP A 144 -9.84 47.92 3.31
N SER A 145 -10.21 47.67 2.06
CA SER A 145 -10.08 48.63 0.95
C SER A 145 -10.93 49.89 1.15
N THR A 146 -12.09 49.77 1.79
CA THR A 146 -12.97 50.91 2.11
C THR A 146 -12.45 51.78 3.26
N LYS A 147 -11.57 51.24 4.12
CA LYS A 147 -11.07 51.92 5.33
C LYS A 147 -9.80 52.75 5.10
N VAL A 148 -9.18 52.62 3.92
CA VAL A 148 -7.92 53.30 3.53
C VAL A 148 -8.19 54.52 2.62
N ARG A 149 -9.44 54.99 2.53
CA ARG A 149 -9.82 56.19 1.76
C ARG A 149 -10.35 57.32 2.63
#